data_AF-A0A7J9LMH1-F1
#
_entry.id   AF-A0A7J9LMH1-F1
#
_cell.length_a   1.000
_cell.length_b   1.000
_cell.length_c   1.000
_cell.angle_alpha   90.00
_cell.angle_beta   90.00
_cell.angle_gamma   90.00
#
_symmetry.space_group_name_H-M   'P 1'
#
loop_
_entity.id
_entity.type
_entity.pdbx_description
1 polymer ?
#
loop_
_entity_poly.entity_id
_entity_poly.type
_entity_poly.pdbx_seq_one_letter_code
_entity_poly.pdbx_strand_id
1 'polypeptide(L)' 'ILGDGELNVKLNFKARAFSASAKEKLEAAGSSLTVLPGRKKWVKPSVAKNLARADEYFAKKRAAASAAETESTSA' A
#
# COMPACT_ATOMS: atom_id res chain seq x y z
N ILE A 1 4.16 -1.42 14.74
CA ILE A 1 3.80 -2.65 15.49
C ILE A 1 4.60 -3.80 14.92
N LEU A 2 5.29 -4.52 15.80
CA LEU A 2 6.02 -5.74 15.49
C LEU A 2 5.13 -6.94 15.83
N GLY A 3 5.28 -8.04 15.11
CA GLY A 3 4.38 -9.20 15.18
C GLY A 3 4.87 -10.28 16.14
N ASP A 4 5.51 -9.89 17.24
CA ASP A 4 5.99 -10.84 18.25
C ASP A 4 4.85 -11.18 19.22
N GLY A 5 4.74 -12.46 19.56
CA GLY A 5 3.63 -13.00 20.36
C GLY A 5 2.32 -13.23 19.58
N GLU A 6 1.29 -13.56 20.36
CA GLU A 6 -0.04 -13.95 19.89
C GLU A 6 -1.09 -13.03 20.54
N LEU A 7 -1.98 -12.45 19.73
CA LEU A 7 -2.99 -11.51 20.19
C LEU A 7 -4.37 -12.16 20.14
N ASN A 8 -4.93 -12.47 21.31
CA ASN A 8 -6.23 -13.13 21.44
C ASN A 8 -7.37 -12.17 21.84
N VAL A 9 -7.12 -10.87 21.79
CA VAL A 9 -8.08 -9.81 22.16
C VAL A 9 -8.27 -8.87 20.98
N LYS A 10 -9.53 -8.59 20.64
CA LYS A 10 -9.89 -7.66 19.57
C LYS A 10 -9.59 -6.22 20.00
N LEU A 11 -8.62 -5.59 19.35
CA LEU A 11 -8.18 -4.22 19.70
C LEU A 11 -8.20 -3.31 18.47
N ASN A 12 -8.27 -2.00 18.74
CA ASN A 12 -8.20 -0.96 17.73
C ASN A 12 -6.79 -0.34 17.73
N PHE A 13 -5.99 -0.64 16.72
CA PHE A 13 -4.61 -0.15 16.60
C PHE A 13 -4.52 1.06 15.68
N LYS A 14 -4.02 2.18 16.22
CA LYS A 14 -3.70 3.38 15.44
C LYS A 14 -2.18 3.57 15.45
N ALA A 15 -1.51 3.26 14.34
CA ALA A 15 -0.06 3.39 14.23
C ALA A 15 0.39 3.76 12.82
N ARG A 16 1.61 4.31 12.66
CA ARG A 16 2.14 4.73 11.35
C ARG A 16 2.73 3.56 10.54
N ALA A 17 3.35 2.60 11.21
CA ALA A 17 4.05 1.49 10.56
C ALA A 17 3.74 0.16 11.26
N PHE A 18 3.50 -0.87 10.45
CA PHE A 18 3.25 -2.24 10.87
C PHE A 18 4.19 -3.14 10.08
N SER A 19 4.80 -4.14 10.72
CA SER A 19 5.50 -5.19 9.97
C SER A 19 4.49 -6.06 9.21
N ALA A 20 4.94 -6.74 8.15
CA ALA A 20 4.09 -7.63 7.35
C ALA A 20 3.44 -8.71 8.24
N SER A 21 4.26 -9.40 9.06
CA SER A 21 3.79 -10.43 9.99
C SER A 21 2.82 -9.90 11.06
N ALA A 22 2.94 -8.62 11.45
CA ALA A 22 2.00 -8.02 12.40
C ALA A 22 0.65 -7.73 11.73
N LYS A 23 0.62 -7.28 10.48
CA LYS A 23 -0.64 -7.04 9.77
C LYS A 23 -1.43 -8.33 9.62
N GLU A 24 -0.78 -9.40 9.18
CA GLU A 24 -1.40 -10.71 8.99
C GLU A 24 -2.00 -11.24 10.30
N LYS A 25 -1.24 -11.19 11.41
CA LYS A 25 -1.74 -11.62 12.72
C LYS A 25 -2.89 -10.75 13.24
N LEU A 26 -2.82 -9.44 13.01
CA LEU A 26 -3.86 -8.50 13.47
C LEU A 26 -5.14 -8.58 12.64
N GLU A 27 -5.03 -8.85 11.33
CA GLU A 27 -6.16 -9.15 10.44
C GLU A 27 -6.80 -10.51 10.77
N ALA A 28 -5.97 -11.53 11.04
CA ALA A 28 -6.45 -12.85 11.50
C ALA A 28 -7.17 -12.77 12.85
N ALA A 29 -6.69 -11.92 13.76
CA ALA A 29 -7.35 -11.62 15.02
C ALA A 29 -8.59 -10.70 14.87
N GLY A 30 -8.93 -10.27 13.64
CA GLY A 30 -10.06 -9.38 13.35
C GLY A 30 -9.93 -7.97 13.95
N SER A 31 -8.71 -7.53 14.26
CA SER A 31 -8.44 -6.22 14.89
C SER A 31 -8.49 -5.07 13.87
N SER A 32 -8.92 -3.88 14.30
CA SER A 32 -9.01 -2.70 13.41
C SER A 32 -7.66 -2.01 13.31
N LEU A 33 -7.14 -1.86 12.08
CA LEU A 33 -5.83 -1.27 11.77
C LEU A 33 -6.01 0.10 11.09
N THR A 34 -5.76 1.19 11.82
CA THR A 34 -5.72 2.54 11.23
C THR A 34 -4.27 2.97 11.01
N VAL A 35 -3.85 3.10 9.75
CA VAL A 35 -2.53 3.63 9.40
C VAL A 35 -2.58 5.15 9.44
N LEU A 36 -1.87 5.75 10.39
CA LEU A 36 -1.78 7.20 10.51
C LEU A 36 -0.88 7.78 9.40
N PRO A 37 -1.33 8.83 8.69
CA PRO A 37 -0.49 9.48 7.68
C PRO A 37 0.75 10.09 8.34
N GLY A 38 1.90 9.87 7.72
CA GLY A 38 3.15 10.51 8.14
C GLY A 38 3.14 12.01 7.84
N ARG A 39 4.13 12.73 8.37
CA ARG A 39 4.36 14.14 8.00
C ARG A 39 4.57 14.24 6.49
N LYS A 40 3.80 15.12 5.83
CA LYS A 40 3.94 15.39 4.40
C LYS A 40 5.35 15.95 4.16
N LYS A 41 6.17 15.20 3.43
CA LYS A 41 7.48 15.66 3.00
C LYS A 41 7.27 16.85 2.08
N TRP A 42 7.85 17.99 2.41
CA TRP A 42 7.83 19.13 1.52
C TRP A 42 8.71 18.83 0.30
N VAL A 43 8.15 19.04 -0.88
CA VAL A 43 8.83 18.84 -2.15
C VAL A 43 8.59 20.08 -3.00
N LYS A 44 9.61 20.46 -3.77
CA LYS A 44 9.50 21.59 -4.70
C LYS A 44 8.41 21.29 -5.76
N PRO A 45 7.66 22.29 -6.23
CA PRO A 45 6.58 22.08 -7.20
C PRO A 45 7.02 21.38 -8.50
N SER A 46 8.23 21.63 -8.97
CA SER A 46 8.81 20.93 -10.13
C SER A 46 8.92 19.41 -9.88
N VAL A 47 9.44 19.01 -8.72
CA VAL A 47 9.58 17.58 -8.35
C VAL A 47 8.20 16.92 -8.32
N ALA A 48 7.19 17.58 -7.77
CA ALA A 48 5.81 17.06 -7.77
C ALA A 48 5.25 16.83 -9.18
N LYS A 49 5.54 17.72 -10.15
CA LYS A 49 5.12 17.54 -11.55
C LYS A 49 5.82 16.35 -12.22
N ASN A 50 7.10 16.13 -11.94
CA ASN A 50 7.85 15.01 -12.49
C ASN A 50 7.34 13.66 -11.94
N LEU A 51 7.02 13.60 -10.65
CA LEU A 51 6.39 12.40 -10.05
C LEU A 51 5.04 12.10 -10.71
N ALA A 52 4.16 13.10 -10.87
CA ALA A 52 2.86 12.91 -11.52
C ALA A 52 2.98 12.41 -12.97
N ARG A 53 3.92 12.98 -13.75
CA ARG A 53 4.20 12.52 -15.12
C ARG A 53 4.68 11.07 -15.15
N ALA A 54 5.52 10.67 -14.19
CA ALA A 54 6.00 9.29 -14.11
C ALA A 54 4.86 8.32 -13.77
N ASP A 55 4.00 8.68 -12.81
CA ASP A 55 2.84 7.89 -12.42
C ASP A 55 1.88 7.69 -13.60
N GLU A 56 1.59 8.74 -14.38
CA GLU A 56 0.76 8.65 -15.60
C GLU A 56 1.38 7.73 -16.66
N TYR A 57 2.69 7.87 -16.92
CA TYR A 57 3.40 7.03 -17.87
C TYR A 57 3.36 5.55 -17.46
N PHE A 58 3.64 5.25 -16.18
CA PHE A 58 3.61 3.89 -15.68
C PHE A 58 2.20 3.33 -15.63
N ALA A 59 1.18 4.13 -15.31
CA ALA A 59 -0.22 3.71 -15.37
C ALA A 59 -0.64 3.36 -16.80
N LYS A 60 -0.32 4.21 -17.78
CA LYS A 60 -0.62 3.95 -19.20
C LYS A 60 0.11 2.70 -19.70
N LYS A 61 1.38 2.52 -19.31
CA LYS A 61 2.16 1.35 -19.68
C LYS A 61 1.65 0.07 -19.01
N ARG A 62 1.28 0.12 -17.72
CA ARG A 62 0.68 -1.04 -17.02
C ARG A 62 -0.66 -1.42 -17.62
N ALA A 63 -1.51 -0.45 -17.96
CA ALA A 63 -2.80 -0.69 -18.61
C ALA A 63 -2.63 -1.30 -20.01
N ALA A 64 -1.66 -0.82 -20.79
CA ALA A 64 -1.34 -1.41 -22.10
C ALA A 64 -0.76 -2.83 -21.96
N ALA A 65 0.09 -3.07 -20.95
CA ALA A 65 0.64 -4.39 -20.66
C ALA A 65 -0.45 -5.36 -20.18
N SER A 66 -1.34 -4.93 -19.29
CA SER A 66 -2.46 -5.76 -18.86
C SER A 66 -3.45 -6.04 -20.00
N ALA A 67 -3.66 -5.10 -20.91
CA ALA A 67 -4.48 -5.31 -22.11
C ALA A 67 -3.84 -6.34 -23.06
N ALA A 68 -2.54 -6.27 -23.29
CA ALA A 68 -1.80 -7.22 -24.11
C ALA A 68 -1.71 -8.62 -23.46
N GLU A 69 -1.59 -8.72 -22.14
CA GLU A 69 -1.67 -10.00 -21.41
C GLU A 69 -3.08 -10.60 -21.47
N THR A 70 -4.14 -9.79 -21.34
CA THR A 70 -5.52 -10.30 -21.49
C THR A 70 -5.81 -10.77 -22.91
N GLU A 71 -5.27 -10.12 -23.94
CA GLU A 71 -5.44 -10.51 -25.34
C GLU A 71 -4.66 -11.79 -25.69
N SER A 72 -3.48 -11.99 -25.10
CA SER A 72 -2.65 -13.19 -25.31
C SER A 72 -3.14 -14.43 -24.55
N THR A 73 -3.94 -14.26 -23.48
CA THR A 73 -4.50 -15.37 -22.69
C THR A 73 -5.88 -15.80 -23.19
N SER A 74 -6.43 -15.10 -24.19
CA SER A 74 -7.77 -15.34 -24.78
C SER A 74 -7.74 -15.98 -26.18
N ALA A 75 -6.55 -16.31 -26.70
CA ALA A 75 -6.34 -16.98 -27.99
C ALA A 75 -5.77 -18.38 -27.80
#